data_AF-A0A1B0CY70-F1
#
_entry.id   AF-A0A1B0CY70-F1
#
_cell.length_a   1.000
_cell.length_b   1.000
_cell.length_c   1.000
_cell.angle_alpha   90.00
_cell.angle_beta   90.00
_cell.angle_gamma   90.00
#
_symmetry.space_group_name_H-M   'P 1'
#
loop_
_entity.id
_entity.type
_entity.pdbx_description
1 polymer ?
#
loop_
_entity_poly.entity_id
_entity_poly.type
_entity_poly.pdbx_seq_one_letter_code
_entity_poly.pdbx_strand_id
1 'polypeptide(L)'
;MYRTHMLLTSVNDSVSFLIVRHPFERLLSAYRDKMQNALPNSFHHKLGNIIIQKYRTNKFSRVPRWPTFPEFVNYLIDQIHNHRELDMHWTPITNFCTPCQVRFNVIAKFETLEEDQRYIIEKANIGHVVSPQWKNSGKGKKSTVALLEEFYAELSDKQVRELYEFFKYDFELFGYSVKEFYRNSSEKPSTSTPTTKPVTPLKPHSPE
;
A
#
# COMPACT_ATOMS: atom_id res chain seq x y z
N MET A 1 13.69 -22.68 -11.39
CA MET A 1 12.71 -23.80 -11.42
C MET A 1 12.50 -24.46 -10.06
N TYR A 2 13.53 -24.93 -9.36
CA TYR A 2 13.38 -25.63 -8.05
C TYR A 2 12.71 -24.79 -6.93
N ARG A 3 13.04 -23.50 -6.79
CA ARG A 3 12.42 -22.63 -5.76
C ARG A 3 10.93 -22.41 -5.98
N THR A 4 10.51 -22.17 -7.22
CA THR A 4 9.09 -22.01 -7.59
C THR A 4 8.32 -23.31 -7.39
N HIS A 5 8.92 -24.45 -7.72
CA HIS A 5 8.32 -25.77 -7.50
C HIS A 5 8.09 -26.05 -6.00
N MET A 6 9.10 -25.84 -5.15
CA MET A 6 8.93 -26.01 -3.69
C MET A 6 7.91 -25.03 -3.10
N LEU A 7 7.87 -23.78 -3.58
CA LEU A 7 6.84 -22.81 -3.16
C LEU A 7 5.44 -23.31 -3.53
N LEU A 8 5.24 -23.79 -4.75
CA LEU A 8 3.94 -24.28 -5.20
C LEU A 8 3.50 -25.54 -4.45
N THR A 9 4.40 -26.47 -4.14
CA THR A 9 4.07 -27.66 -3.34
C THR A 9 3.70 -27.30 -1.90
N SER A 10 4.44 -26.38 -1.25
CA SER A 10 4.10 -25.95 0.12
C SER A 10 2.82 -25.10 0.18
N VAL A 11 2.48 -24.35 -0.88
CA VAL A 11 1.22 -23.59 -0.97
C VAL A 11 0.01 -24.51 -1.10
N ASN A 12 0.12 -25.66 -1.76
CA ASN A 12 -1.01 -26.59 -1.88
C ASN A 12 -1.46 -27.19 -0.54
N ASP A 13 -0.55 -27.34 0.42
CA ASP A 13 -0.83 -27.90 1.75
C ASP A 13 -1.01 -26.84 2.84
N SER A 14 -1.09 -25.55 2.48
CA SER A 14 -1.22 -24.44 3.43
C SER A 14 -2.23 -23.39 2.98
N VAL A 15 -2.79 -22.65 3.94
CA VAL A 15 -3.59 -21.47 3.64
C VAL A 15 -2.66 -20.31 3.33
N SER A 16 -2.58 -19.95 2.05
CA SER A 16 -1.82 -18.80 1.55
C SER A 16 -2.70 -17.55 1.54
N PHE A 17 -2.15 -16.43 2.00
CA PHE A 17 -2.82 -15.14 1.96
C PHE A 17 -1.85 -14.00 1.66
N LEU A 18 -2.38 -12.93 1.06
CA LEU A 18 -1.67 -11.67 0.85
C LEU A 18 -2.44 -10.55 1.55
N ILE A 19 -1.75 -9.76 2.37
CA ILE A 19 -2.33 -8.57 2.98
C ILE A 19 -1.99 -7.36 2.11
N VAL A 20 -3.02 -6.64 1.67
CA VAL A 20 -2.91 -5.44 0.84
C VAL A 20 -3.53 -4.24 1.55
N ARG A 21 -3.20 -3.04 1.09
CA ARG A 21 -3.71 -1.77 1.61
C ARG A 21 -3.85 -0.78 0.47
N HIS A 22 -4.77 0.17 0.59
CA HIS A 22 -4.91 1.24 -0.41
C HIS A 22 -3.53 1.88 -0.72
N PRO A 23 -3.10 1.95 -2.00
CA PRO A 23 -1.71 2.32 -2.32
C PRO A 23 -1.30 3.68 -1.76
N PHE A 24 -2.21 4.66 -1.84
CA PHE A 24 -1.98 6.00 -1.33
C PHE A 24 -2.00 6.10 0.20
N GLU A 25 -2.76 5.22 0.86
CA GLU A 25 -2.76 5.11 2.32
C GLU A 25 -1.46 4.51 2.82
N ARG A 26 -0.98 3.45 2.14
CA ARG A 26 0.33 2.86 2.40
C ARG A 26 1.45 3.87 2.20
N LEU A 27 1.43 4.64 1.10
CA LEU A 27 2.41 5.69 0.82
C LEU A 27 2.43 6.77 1.92
N LEU A 28 1.26 7.26 2.32
CA LEU A 28 1.15 8.27 3.37
C LEU A 28 1.64 7.72 4.72
N SER A 29 1.27 6.48 5.05
CA SER A 29 1.75 5.80 6.26
C SER A 29 3.28 5.69 6.26
N ALA A 30 3.88 5.32 5.14
CA ALA A 30 5.33 5.23 4.98
C ALA A 30 6.02 6.60 5.12
N TYR A 31 5.48 7.64 4.48
CA TYR A 31 5.99 9.01 4.62
C TYR A 31 5.95 9.48 6.08
N ARG A 32 4.84 9.27 6.79
CA ARG A 32 4.71 9.68 8.19
C ARG A 32 5.71 8.94 9.08
N ASP A 33 5.87 7.63 8.89
CA ASP A 33 6.79 6.82 9.68
C ASP A 33 8.26 7.13 9.37
N LYS A 34 8.62 7.16 8.08
CA LYS A 34 10.01 7.24 7.64
C LYS A 34 10.52 8.66 7.44
N MET A 35 9.66 9.64 7.18
CA MET A 35 10.08 11.04 7.00
C MET A 35 9.73 11.89 8.22
N GLN A 36 8.45 11.95 8.61
CA GLN A 36 8.04 12.84 9.71
C GLN A 36 8.55 12.37 11.07
N ASN A 37 8.46 11.07 11.33
CA ASN A 37 8.86 10.45 12.60
C ASN A 37 10.18 9.68 12.50
N ALA A 38 11.01 10.04 11.52
CA ALA A 38 12.31 9.42 11.33
C ALA A 38 13.15 9.51 12.60
N LEU A 39 13.71 8.38 13.04
CA LEU A 39 14.63 8.39 14.18
C LEU A 39 15.87 9.25 13.85
N PRO A 40 16.37 10.06 14.80
CA PRO A 40 17.59 10.85 14.58
C PRO A 40 18.74 9.99 14.09
N ASN A 41 19.51 10.51 13.13
CA ASN A 41 20.65 9.86 12.48
C ASN A 41 20.37 8.55 11.72
N SER A 42 19.12 8.12 11.62
CA SER A 42 18.72 6.97 10.78
C SER A 42 18.95 7.25 9.28
N PHE A 43 18.92 6.18 8.48
CA PHE A 43 18.95 6.27 7.02
C PHE A 43 17.88 7.24 6.50
N HIS A 44 16.61 7.07 6.94
CA HIS A 44 15.52 7.91 6.46
C HIS A 44 15.61 9.36 6.93
N HIS A 45 16.17 9.62 8.12
CA HIS A 45 16.46 10.98 8.55
C HIS A 45 17.49 11.68 7.64
N LYS A 46 18.55 10.97 7.25
CA LYS A 46 19.55 11.49 6.30
C LYS A 46 18.94 11.71 4.91
N LEU A 47 18.11 10.78 4.44
CA LEU A 47 17.37 10.91 3.20
C LEU A 47 16.44 12.12 3.22
N GLY A 48 15.71 12.34 4.31
CA GLY A 48 14.88 13.52 4.50
C GLY A 48 15.66 14.82 4.30
N ASN A 49 16.87 14.92 4.86
CA ASN A 49 17.74 16.09 4.66
C ASN A 49 18.14 16.29 3.19
N ILE A 50 18.43 15.22 2.45
CA ILE A 50 18.74 15.28 1.01
C ILE A 50 17.53 15.80 0.22
N ILE A 51 16.33 15.31 0.54
CA ILE A 51 15.09 15.75 -0.11
C ILE A 51 14.85 17.23 0.16
N ILE A 52 14.99 17.69 1.41
CA ILE A 52 14.86 19.11 1.77
C ILE A 52 15.83 19.97 0.95
N GLN A 53 17.12 19.59 0.89
CA GLN A 53 18.14 20.36 0.17
C GLN A 53 17.82 20.53 -1.31
N LYS A 54 17.22 19.51 -1.94
CA LYS A 54 16.91 19.51 -3.37
C LYS A 54 15.58 20.19 -3.71
N TYR A 55 14.52 19.91 -2.96
CA TYR A 55 13.15 20.27 -3.36
C TYR A 55 12.56 21.46 -2.60
N ARG A 56 13.16 21.89 -1.49
CA ARG A 56 12.64 23.03 -0.73
C ARG A 56 12.93 24.35 -1.43
N THR A 57 11.87 25.09 -1.77
CA THR A 57 11.97 26.38 -2.46
C THR A 57 12.65 27.43 -1.59
N ASN A 58 12.21 27.58 -0.34
CA ASN A 58 12.85 28.50 0.60
C ASN A 58 13.99 27.79 1.35
N LYS A 59 15.21 27.89 0.82
CA LYS A 59 16.42 27.27 1.40
C LYS A 59 16.78 27.79 2.79
N PHE A 60 16.28 28.95 3.20
CA PHE A 60 16.46 29.49 4.54
C PHE A 60 15.47 28.89 5.55
N SER A 61 14.36 28.31 5.08
CA SER A 61 13.40 27.63 5.95
C SER A 61 13.89 26.24 6.34
N ARG A 62 14.17 26.05 7.62
CA ARG A 62 14.43 24.75 8.25
C ARG A 62 13.18 24.10 8.85
N VAL A 63 12.00 24.67 8.56
CA VAL A 63 10.72 24.21 9.09
C VAL A 63 9.79 23.84 7.94
N PRO A 64 9.14 22.66 7.98
CA PRO A 64 9.38 21.58 8.96
C PRO A 64 10.79 20.97 8.84
N ARG A 65 11.25 20.29 9.89
CA ARG A 65 12.58 19.65 9.93
C ARG A 65 12.69 18.39 9.04
N TRP A 66 11.56 17.93 8.52
CA TRP A 66 11.43 16.84 7.56
C TRP A 66 10.91 17.41 6.22
N PRO A 67 11.02 16.67 5.10
CA PRO A 67 10.38 17.05 3.84
C PRO A 67 8.87 17.23 4.01
N THR A 68 8.27 18.22 3.37
CA THR A 68 6.81 18.25 3.22
C THR A 68 6.35 17.09 2.34
N PHE A 69 5.05 16.80 2.33
CA PHE A 69 4.54 15.70 1.52
C PHE A 69 4.72 15.95 0.02
N PRO A 70 4.45 17.15 -0.53
CA PRO A 70 4.79 17.47 -1.92
C PRO A 70 6.29 17.36 -2.24
N GLU A 71 7.19 17.75 -1.32
CA GLU A 71 8.65 17.61 -1.49
C GLU A 71 9.06 16.13 -1.59
N PHE A 72 8.50 15.29 -0.72
CA PHE A 72 8.71 13.84 -0.75
C PHE A 72 8.14 13.20 -2.02
N VAL A 73 6.95 13.61 -2.45
CA VAL A 73 6.33 13.09 -3.69
C VAL A 73 7.14 13.49 -4.91
N ASN A 74 7.64 14.72 -4.98
CA ASN A 74 8.54 15.13 -6.06
C ASN A 74 9.81 14.30 -6.06
N TYR A 75 10.42 14.06 -4.88
CA TYR A 75 11.56 13.14 -4.77
C TYR A 75 11.24 11.76 -5.35
N LEU A 76 10.11 11.18 -4.95
CA LEU A 76 9.71 9.83 -5.37
C LEU A 76 9.51 9.77 -6.89
N ILE A 77 8.77 10.71 -7.48
CA ILE A 77 8.57 10.80 -8.94
C ILE A 77 9.92 10.92 -9.66
N ASP A 78 10.83 11.74 -9.14
CA ASP A 78 12.17 11.89 -9.71
C ASP A 78 12.97 10.59 -9.64
N GLN A 79 12.86 9.82 -8.54
CA GLN A 79 13.50 8.50 -8.46
C GLN A 79 12.92 7.51 -9.48
N ILE A 80 11.60 7.52 -9.66
CA ILE A 80 10.88 6.66 -10.62
C ILE A 80 11.33 6.96 -12.05
N HIS A 81 11.31 8.24 -12.46
CA HIS A 81 11.72 8.68 -13.80
C HIS A 81 13.20 8.38 -14.09
N ASN A 82 14.05 8.40 -13.06
CA ASN A 82 15.47 8.07 -13.18
C ASN A 82 15.76 6.57 -12.97
N HIS A 83 14.74 5.71 -12.94
CA HIS A 83 14.87 4.25 -12.76
C HIS A 83 15.75 3.85 -11.56
N ARG A 84 15.67 4.61 -10.46
CA ARG A 84 16.42 4.32 -9.23
C ARG A 84 15.73 3.23 -8.44
N GLU A 85 16.53 2.45 -7.70
CA GLU A 85 15.98 1.53 -6.71
C GLU A 85 15.27 2.32 -5.60
N LEU A 86 14.08 1.86 -5.23
CA LEU A 86 13.23 2.52 -4.25
C LEU A 86 13.23 1.76 -2.94
N ASP A 87 13.14 2.50 -1.84
CA ASP A 87 12.94 1.92 -0.53
C ASP A 87 11.65 1.07 -0.50
N MET A 88 11.75 -0.12 0.09
CA MET A 88 10.65 -1.08 0.17
C MET A 88 9.34 -0.51 0.77
N HIS A 89 9.40 0.56 1.57
CA HIS A 89 8.23 1.15 2.21
C HIS A 89 7.31 1.90 1.23
N TRP A 90 7.82 2.36 0.08
CA TRP A 90 7.03 3.04 -0.96
C TRP A 90 7.14 2.40 -2.35
N THR A 91 7.70 1.20 -2.43
CA THR A 91 7.65 0.35 -3.63
C THR A 91 6.28 -0.34 -3.75
N PRO A 92 5.65 -0.45 -4.94
CA PRO A 92 4.37 -1.11 -5.14
C PRO A 92 4.35 -2.56 -4.63
N ILE A 93 3.20 -3.03 -4.16
CA ILE A 93 3.03 -4.41 -3.69
C ILE A 93 3.29 -5.39 -4.84
N THR A 94 2.85 -5.08 -6.05
CA THR A 94 3.08 -5.86 -7.27
C THR A 94 4.55 -6.04 -7.63
N ASN A 95 5.45 -5.16 -7.15
CA ASN A 95 6.88 -5.30 -7.37
C ASN A 95 7.51 -6.36 -6.47
N PHE A 96 6.88 -6.70 -5.34
CA PHE A 96 7.29 -7.86 -4.57
C PHE A 96 6.70 -9.09 -5.27
N CYS A 97 7.55 -9.86 -5.94
CA CYS A 97 7.18 -11.04 -6.74
C CYS A 97 6.47 -12.12 -5.91
N THR A 98 5.16 -11.97 -5.71
CA THR A 98 4.25 -13.03 -5.23
C THR A 98 2.82 -12.91 -5.76
N PRO A 99 2.20 -11.72 -6.01
CA PRO A 99 0.78 -11.66 -6.40
C PRO A 99 0.46 -12.35 -7.73
N CYS A 100 1.35 -12.24 -8.72
CA CYS A 100 1.10 -12.78 -10.06
C CYS A 100 1.53 -14.24 -10.22
N GLN A 101 2.36 -14.76 -9.31
CA GLN A 101 2.96 -16.10 -9.41
C GLN A 101 2.36 -17.09 -8.40
N VAL A 102 1.68 -16.60 -7.37
CA VAL A 102 1.05 -17.40 -6.33
C VAL A 102 -0.44 -17.16 -6.35
N ARG A 103 -1.22 -18.23 -6.47
CA ARG A 103 -2.67 -18.15 -6.35
C ARG A 103 -3.07 -18.17 -4.89
N PHE A 104 -3.04 -17.00 -4.26
CA PHE A 104 -3.42 -16.84 -2.86
C PHE A 104 -4.85 -17.31 -2.61
N ASN A 105 -5.07 -18.00 -1.50
CA ASN A 105 -6.41 -18.42 -1.08
C ASN A 105 -7.24 -17.25 -0.55
N VAL A 106 -6.58 -16.20 -0.04
CA VAL A 106 -7.20 -14.99 0.52
C VAL A 106 -6.38 -13.75 0.14
N ILE A 107 -7.04 -12.70 -0.34
CA ILE A 107 -6.47 -11.35 -0.42
C ILE A 107 -7.12 -10.55 0.71
N ALA A 108 -6.42 -10.40 1.82
CA ALA A 108 -6.86 -9.66 2.99
C ALA A 108 -6.58 -8.17 2.80
N LYS A 109 -7.52 -7.32 3.16
CA LYS A 109 -7.40 -5.88 3.06
C LYS A 109 -7.15 -5.28 4.44
N PHE A 110 -6.25 -4.31 4.50
CA PHE A 110 -5.93 -3.62 5.75
C PHE A 110 -7.16 -2.91 6.31
N GLU A 111 -8.07 -2.48 5.44
CA GLU A 111 -9.33 -1.82 5.79
C GLU A 111 -10.33 -2.76 6.48
N THR A 112 -10.26 -4.07 6.22
CA THR A 112 -11.12 -5.13 6.79
C THR A 112 -10.33 -6.17 7.58
N LEU A 113 -9.14 -5.78 8.08
CA LEU A 113 -8.15 -6.72 8.59
C LEU A 113 -8.66 -7.59 9.74
N GLU A 114 -9.54 -7.06 10.59
CA GLU A 114 -10.13 -7.83 11.69
C GLU A 114 -10.99 -9.00 11.17
N GLU A 115 -11.86 -8.71 10.21
CA GLU A 115 -12.74 -9.70 9.59
C GLU A 115 -11.91 -10.72 8.78
N ASP A 116 -10.93 -10.23 8.03
CA ASP A 116 -10.05 -11.07 7.21
C ASP A 116 -9.16 -11.97 8.08
N GLN A 117 -8.66 -11.49 9.23
CA GLN A 117 -7.92 -12.31 10.19
C GLN A 117 -8.78 -13.46 10.72
N ARG A 118 -10.05 -13.19 11.08
CA ARG A 118 -10.99 -14.20 11.55
C ARG A 118 -11.25 -15.24 10.46
N TYR A 119 -11.50 -14.79 9.23
CA TYR A 119 -11.70 -15.66 8.08
C TYR A 119 -10.48 -16.55 7.78
N ILE A 120 -9.26 -16.00 7.85
CA ILE A 120 -8.02 -16.77 7.65
C ILE A 120 -7.85 -17.85 8.73
N ILE A 121 -8.11 -17.52 10.00
CA ILE A 121 -8.01 -18.46 11.12
C ILE A 121 -9.00 -19.62 10.96
N GLU A 122 -10.24 -19.31 10.56
CA GLU A 122 -11.27 -20.30 10.28
C GLU A 122 -10.88 -21.19 9.10
N LYS A 123 -10.45 -20.58 7.99
CA LYS A 123 -10.02 -21.29 6.77
C LYS A 123 -8.83 -22.23 7.02
N ALA A 124 -7.93 -21.86 7.93
CA ALA A 124 -6.80 -22.67 8.34
C ALA A 124 -7.13 -23.71 9.43
N ASN A 125 -8.36 -23.70 9.98
CA ASN A 125 -8.80 -24.57 11.06
C ASN A 125 -7.91 -24.50 12.33
N ILE A 126 -7.37 -23.31 12.64
CA ILE A 126 -6.46 -23.08 13.77
C ILE A 126 -7.06 -22.22 14.89
N GLY A 127 -8.38 -22.03 14.91
CA GLY A 127 -9.06 -21.24 15.94
C GLY A 127 -8.89 -21.78 17.37
N HIS A 128 -8.49 -23.04 17.51
CA HIS A 128 -8.15 -23.66 18.80
C HIS A 128 -6.73 -23.31 19.29
N VAL A 129 -5.86 -22.78 18.42
CA VAL A 129 -4.47 -22.38 18.73
C VAL A 129 -4.32 -20.87 18.83
N VAL A 130 -4.99 -20.14 17.93
CA VAL A 130 -4.82 -18.69 17.76
C VAL A 130 -6.18 -18.00 17.79
N SER A 131 -6.23 -16.83 18.43
CA SER A 131 -7.35 -15.90 18.38
C SER A 131 -6.92 -14.55 17.79
N PRO A 132 -7.82 -13.81 17.11
CA PRO A 132 -7.52 -12.45 16.69
C PRO A 132 -7.18 -11.58 17.90
N GLN A 133 -6.05 -10.87 17.84
CA GLN A 133 -5.61 -9.96 18.90
C GLN A 133 -5.26 -8.61 18.28
N TRP A 134 -5.97 -7.57 18.68
CA TRP A 134 -5.78 -6.24 18.14
C TRP A 134 -4.85 -5.41 19.04
N LYS A 135 -3.56 -5.39 18.71
CA LYS A 135 -2.54 -4.69 19.52
C LYS A 135 -2.23 -3.27 19.03
N ASN A 136 -2.61 -2.93 17.81
CA ASN A 136 -2.23 -1.69 17.14
C ASN A 136 -3.44 -0.97 16.53
N SER A 137 -4.44 -0.60 17.34
CA SER A 137 -5.41 0.43 16.95
C SER A 137 -4.62 1.68 16.57
N GLY A 138 -4.78 2.17 15.33
CA GLY A 138 -4.03 3.32 14.83
C GLY A 138 -3.93 4.42 15.87
N LYS A 139 -2.71 4.73 16.32
CA LYS A 139 -2.44 5.68 17.42
C LYS A 139 -2.61 7.13 16.94
N GLY A 140 -3.82 7.52 16.53
CA GLY A 140 -4.12 8.85 16.00
C GLY A 140 -5.51 9.34 16.39
N LYS A 141 -5.63 10.63 16.73
CA LYS A 141 -6.92 11.31 17.00
C LYS A 141 -7.73 11.60 15.73
N LYS A 142 -7.06 11.67 14.56
CA LYS A 142 -7.69 11.87 13.25
C LYS A 142 -7.93 10.52 12.58
N SER A 143 -9.06 10.38 11.89
CA SER A 143 -9.33 9.21 11.06
C SER A 143 -8.35 9.14 9.89
N THR A 144 -8.05 7.94 9.42
CA THR A 144 -7.20 7.69 8.25
C THR A 144 -7.65 8.48 7.02
N VAL A 145 -8.97 8.56 6.80
CA VAL A 145 -9.58 9.30 5.69
C VAL A 145 -9.28 10.80 5.77
N ALA A 146 -9.48 11.43 6.93
CA ALA A 146 -9.23 12.86 7.09
C ALA A 146 -7.74 13.22 6.88
N LEU A 147 -6.83 12.33 7.30
CA LEU A 147 -5.41 12.51 7.02
C LEU A 147 -5.09 12.37 5.52
N LEU A 148 -5.70 11.41 4.83
CA LEU A 148 -5.53 11.26 3.40
C LEU A 148 -5.98 12.50 2.64
N GLU A 149 -7.16 13.02 2.94
CA GLU A 149 -7.68 14.25 2.33
C GLU A 149 -6.74 15.44 2.57
N GLU A 150 -6.28 15.64 3.80
CA GLU A 150 -5.37 16.74 4.16
C GLU A 150 -4.06 16.71 3.36
N PHE A 151 -3.37 15.56 3.35
CA PHE A 151 -2.06 15.46 2.70
C PHE A 151 -2.15 15.45 1.17
N TYR A 152 -3.12 14.75 0.60
CA TYR A 152 -3.25 14.69 -0.87
C TYR A 152 -3.84 15.99 -1.45
N ALA A 153 -4.56 16.79 -0.67
CA ALA A 153 -4.96 18.14 -1.08
C ALA A 153 -3.76 19.08 -1.30
N GLU A 154 -2.59 18.79 -0.73
CA GLU A 154 -1.35 19.54 -0.98
C GLU A 154 -0.72 19.22 -2.35
N LEU A 155 -1.13 18.14 -3.01
CA LEU A 155 -0.56 17.70 -4.29
C LEU A 155 -1.28 18.35 -5.47
N SER A 156 -0.51 18.59 -6.54
CA SER A 156 -1.07 18.90 -7.85
C SER A 156 -1.68 17.66 -8.51
N ASP A 157 -2.67 17.84 -9.39
CA ASP A 157 -3.26 16.72 -10.14
C ASP A 157 -2.21 15.99 -10.99
N LYS A 158 -1.15 16.69 -11.45
CA LYS A 158 0.01 16.06 -12.10
C LYS A 158 0.73 15.10 -11.15
N GLN A 159 1.03 15.50 -9.92
CA GLN A 159 1.67 14.61 -8.94
C GLN A 159 0.80 13.41 -8.61
N VAL A 160 -0.52 13.62 -8.45
CA VAL A 160 -1.48 12.53 -8.21
C VAL A 160 -1.48 11.55 -9.38
N ARG A 161 -1.45 12.04 -10.62
CA ARG A 161 -1.39 11.22 -11.83
C ARG A 161 -0.12 10.40 -11.93
N GLU A 162 1.04 11.01 -11.72
CA GLU A 162 2.33 10.31 -11.75
C GLU A 162 2.39 9.20 -10.67
N LEU A 163 1.89 9.50 -9.46
CA LEU A 163 1.78 8.49 -8.41
C LEU A 163 0.79 7.37 -8.77
N TYR A 164 -0.35 7.71 -9.37
CA TYR A 164 -1.32 6.71 -9.82
C TYR A 164 -0.71 5.77 -10.85
N GLU A 165 -0.06 6.30 -11.89
CA GLU A 165 0.57 5.47 -12.92
C GLU A 165 1.65 4.57 -12.33
N PHE A 166 2.41 5.07 -11.34
CA PHE A 166 3.40 4.26 -10.64
C PHE A 166 2.79 3.12 -9.81
N PHE A 167 1.65 3.35 -9.15
CA PHE A 167 0.94 2.34 -8.34
C PHE A 167 -0.18 1.62 -9.12
N LYS A 168 -0.28 1.80 -10.43
CA LYS A 168 -1.45 1.43 -11.23
C LYS A 168 -1.88 -0.02 -11.04
N TYR A 169 -0.93 -0.95 -11.07
CA TYR A 169 -1.23 -2.37 -10.90
C TYR A 169 -1.70 -2.72 -9.49
N ASP A 170 -1.23 -2.04 -8.44
CA ASP A 170 -1.79 -2.23 -7.09
C ASP A 170 -3.25 -1.75 -7.04
N PHE A 171 -3.57 -0.62 -7.70
CA PHE A 171 -4.94 -0.12 -7.78
C PHE A 171 -5.85 -1.11 -8.51
N GLU A 172 -5.44 -1.56 -9.70
CA GLU A 172 -6.23 -2.43 -10.55
C GLU A 172 -6.39 -3.84 -9.96
N LEU A 173 -5.29 -4.45 -9.51
CA LEU A 173 -5.29 -5.84 -9.02
C LEU A 173 -6.10 -6.00 -7.74
N PHE A 174 -6.09 -4.99 -6.86
CA PHE A 174 -6.76 -5.06 -5.56
C PHE A 174 -8.08 -4.26 -5.51
N GLY A 175 -8.53 -3.71 -6.64
CA GLY A 175 -9.82 -3.05 -6.79
C GLY A 175 -9.93 -1.78 -5.95
N TYR A 176 -8.88 -0.96 -5.92
CA TYR A 176 -8.89 0.36 -5.29
C TYR A 176 -9.24 1.47 -6.29
N SER A 177 -9.78 2.58 -5.80
CA SER A 177 -10.17 3.73 -6.63
C SER A 177 -9.29 4.94 -6.32
N VAL A 178 -8.76 5.58 -7.36
CA VAL A 178 -7.98 6.82 -7.22
C VAL A 178 -8.83 8.09 -7.35
N LYS A 179 -10.11 7.97 -7.72
CA LYS A 179 -10.96 9.10 -8.16
C LYS A 179 -11.11 10.21 -7.12
N GLU A 180 -11.06 9.86 -5.84
CA GLU A 180 -11.22 10.80 -4.73
C GLU A 180 -10.00 11.73 -4.54
N PHE A 181 -8.85 11.39 -5.11
CA PHE A 181 -7.61 12.16 -4.96
C PHE A 181 -7.40 13.21 -6.06
N TYR A 182 -8.21 13.21 -7.10
CA TYR A 182 -8.16 14.22 -8.17
C TYR A 182 -9.10 15.38 -7.86
N ARG A 183 -8.58 16.61 -7.91
CA ARG A 183 -9.37 17.83 -7.68
C ARG A 183 -10.20 18.16 -8.92
N ASN A 184 -9.58 18.07 -10.10
CA ASN A 184 -10.27 18.34 -11.36
C ASN A 184 -10.96 17.09 -11.92
N SER A 185 -12.25 17.22 -12.23
CA SER A 185 -13.06 16.12 -12.77
C SER A 185 -12.63 15.68 -14.17
N SER A 186 -12.03 16.57 -14.97
CA SER A 186 -11.51 16.23 -16.31
C SER A 186 -10.23 15.39 -16.28
N GLU A 187 -9.56 15.33 -15.13
CA GLU A 187 -8.28 14.63 -14.96
C GLU A 187 -8.43 13.23 -14.37
N LYS A 188 -9.65 12.87 -13.95
CA LYS A 188 -9.99 11.59 -13.33
C LYS A 188 -9.86 10.44 -14.32
N PRO A 189 -9.10 9.38 -14.01
CA PRO A 189 -9.06 8.20 -14.86
C PRO A 189 -10.43 7.51 -14.90
N SER A 190 -10.83 7.07 -16.10
CA SER A 190 -12.02 6.27 -16.31
C SER A 190 -11.79 4.86 -15.77
N THR A 191 -12.04 4.61 -14.49
CA THR A 191 -12.05 3.24 -13.98
C THR A 191 -13.34 2.55 -14.38
N SER A 192 -13.21 1.44 -15.13
CA SER A 192 -14.23 0.39 -15.16
C SER A 192 -14.31 -0.20 -13.75
N THR A 193 -15.42 0.02 -13.07
CA THR A 193 -15.74 -0.72 -11.85
C THR A 193 -15.66 -2.22 -12.18
N PRO A 194 -14.87 -3.04 -11.47
CA PRO A 194 -15.02 -4.47 -11.58
C PRO A 194 -16.45 -4.78 -11.14
N THR A 195 -17.29 -5.19 -12.07
CA THR A 195 -18.59 -5.80 -11.74
C THR A 195 -18.28 -6.94 -10.79
N THR A 196 -18.65 -6.80 -9.52
CA THR A 196 -18.63 -7.88 -8.55
C THR A 196 -19.56 -8.97 -9.08
N LYS A 197 -19.01 -9.92 -9.84
CA LYS A 197 -19.73 -11.17 -10.08
C LYS A 197 -19.80 -11.87 -8.73
N PRO A 198 -21.01 -12.23 -8.24
CA PRO A 198 -21.13 -12.99 -7.01
C PRO A 198 -20.29 -14.26 -7.15
N VAL A 199 -19.40 -14.47 -6.18
CA VAL A 199 -18.62 -15.71 -6.06
C VAL A 199 -19.63 -16.81 -5.78
N THR A 200 -19.85 -17.70 -6.76
CA THR A 200 -20.69 -18.88 -6.57
C THR A 200 -20.05 -19.75 -5.48
N PRO A 201 -20.79 -20.19 -4.46
CA PRO A 201 -20.27 -21.11 -3.46
C PRO A 201 -19.74 -22.38 -4.15
N LEU A 202 -18.50 -22.75 -3.86
CA LEU A 202 -17.94 -24.04 -4.24
C LEU A 202 -18.82 -25.14 -3.63
N LYS A 203 -19.47 -25.94 -4.48
CA LYS A 203 -20.19 -27.14 -4.04
C LYS A 203 -19.19 -28.09 -3.37
N PRO A 204 -19.53 -28.67 -2.20
CA PRO A 204 -18.71 -29.69 -1.59
C PRO A 204 -18.62 -30.91 -2.53
N HIS A 205 -17.39 -31.35 -2.81
CA HIS A 205 -17.13 -32.61 -3.49
C HIS A 205 -17.61 -33.76 -2.60
N SER A 206 -18.55 -34.55 -3.10
CA SER A 206 -18.91 -35.84 -2.52
C SER A 206 -17.78 -36.83 -2.79
N PRO A 207 -17.32 -37.59 -1.79
CA PRO A 207 -16.37 -38.67 -2.02
C PRO A 207 -17.06 -39.85 -2.72
N GLU A 208 -16.42 -40.38 -3.76
CA GLU A 208 -16.64 -41.73 -4.29
C GLU A 208 -15.98 -42.77 -3.37
#